data_AF-A0A0K8TK75-F1
#
_entry.id   AF-A0A0K8TK75-F1
#
_cell.length_a   1.000
_cell.length_b   1.000
_cell.length_c   1.000
_cell.angle_alpha   90.00
_cell.angle_beta   90.00
_cell.angle_gamma   90.00
#
_symmetry.space_group_name_H-M   'P 1'
#
loop_
_entity.id
_entity.type
_entity.pdbx_description
1 polymer ?
#
loop_
_entity_poly.entity_id
_entity_poly.type
_entity_poly.pdbx_seq_one_letter_code
_entity_poly.pdbx_strand_id
1 'polypeptide(L)'
;WKSYSEGMDFHADQREAWARVRACGGRRKENHIPMIKGTDGTILTESKEIADEFNREQVRYSSDDELTLQTLRIKYRILEGMRNIIPIPRIEITSPVSFTEINTKIARLQGKTPGRDRISYRMIKESGPGFRERLLNLYNRIIEEG
;
A
#
# COMPACT_ATOMS: atom_id res chain seq x y z
N TRP A 1 2.83 -32.54 -8.16
CA TRP A 1 2.26 -32.14 -6.85
C TRP A 1 1.83 -33.34 -6.05
N LYS A 2 0.88 -34.14 -6.53
CA LYS A 2 0.40 -35.35 -5.85
C LYS A 2 1.51 -36.34 -5.45
N SER A 3 2.43 -36.66 -6.38
CA SER A 3 3.59 -37.52 -6.03
C SER A 3 4.66 -36.85 -5.16
N TYR A 4 4.64 -35.52 -5.00
CA TYR A 4 5.56 -34.79 -4.12
C TYR A 4 5.06 -34.80 -2.67
N SER A 5 3.73 -34.71 -2.47
CA SER A 5 3.07 -34.79 -1.17
C SER A 5 2.94 -36.23 -0.63
N GLU A 6 2.84 -37.23 -1.51
CA GLU A 6 2.64 -38.63 -1.12
C GLU A 6 3.90 -39.32 -0.56
N GLY A 7 5.09 -38.75 -0.76
CA GLY A 7 6.36 -39.25 -0.23
C GLY A 7 6.88 -38.53 1.03
N MET A 8 6.05 -37.68 1.66
CA MET A 8 6.45 -36.92 2.85
C MET A 8 6.21 -37.74 4.12
N ASP A 9 7.28 -38.29 4.69
CA ASP A 9 7.26 -38.82 6.05
C ASP A 9 7.60 -37.69 7.04
N PHE A 10 6.57 -37.12 7.66
CA PHE A 10 6.71 -36.06 8.65
C PHE A 10 7.25 -36.55 10.01
N HIS A 11 7.45 -37.85 10.18
CA HIS A 11 7.94 -38.45 11.43
C HIS A 11 9.44 -38.74 11.44
N ALA A 12 10.09 -38.83 10.27
CA ALA A 12 11.51 -39.21 10.18
C ALA A 12 12.48 -38.04 10.42
N ASP A 13 12.20 -36.84 9.89
CA ASP A 13 12.99 -35.64 10.16
C ASP A 13 12.18 -34.36 9.95
N GLN A 14 11.81 -33.71 11.05
CA GLN A 14 11.10 -32.43 11.03
C GLN A 14 11.90 -31.34 10.30
N ARG A 15 13.24 -31.36 10.34
CA ARG A 15 14.06 -30.34 9.63
C ARG A 15 13.92 -30.49 8.13
N GLU A 16 13.94 -31.70 7.62
CA GLU A 16 13.79 -31.97 6.20
C GLU A 16 12.38 -31.62 5.71
N ALA A 17 11.34 -31.95 6.49
CA ALA A 17 9.97 -31.56 6.20
C ALA A 17 9.84 -30.02 6.11
N TRP A 18 10.38 -29.28 7.07
CA TRP A 18 10.35 -27.82 7.06
C TRP A 18 11.23 -27.20 5.95
N ALA A 19 12.34 -27.82 5.57
CA ALA A 19 13.15 -27.37 4.44
C ALA A 19 12.39 -27.50 3.11
N ARG A 20 11.69 -28.61 2.91
CA ARG A 20 10.87 -28.87 1.72
C ARG A 20 9.65 -27.95 1.65
N VAL A 21 8.95 -27.71 2.77
CA VAL A 21 7.86 -26.72 2.85
C VAL A 21 8.34 -25.31 2.52
N ARG A 22 9.52 -24.90 3.00
CA ARG A 22 10.12 -23.60 2.66
C ARG A 22 10.51 -23.50 1.19
N ALA A 23 10.98 -24.58 0.57
CA ALA A 23 11.23 -24.62 -0.86
C ALA A 23 9.93 -24.44 -1.68
N CYS A 24 8.81 -24.97 -1.20
CA CYS A 24 7.49 -24.78 -1.82
C CYS A 24 6.91 -23.37 -1.63
N GLY A 25 7.24 -22.68 -0.53
CA GLY A 25 6.77 -21.31 -0.26
C GLY A 25 7.38 -20.23 -1.15
N GLY A 26 8.27 -20.60 -2.08
CA GLY A 26 9.03 -19.68 -2.91
C GLY A 26 10.16 -18.98 -2.14
N ARG A 27 11.22 -18.60 -2.84
CA ARG A 27 12.24 -17.71 -2.27
C ARG A 27 11.60 -16.35 -2.08
N ARG A 28 11.40 -15.92 -0.83
CA ARG A 28 11.13 -14.50 -0.55
C ARG A 28 12.31 -13.73 -1.13
N LYS A 29 12.08 -12.91 -2.16
CA LYS A 29 13.05 -11.88 -2.52
C LYS A 29 13.16 -10.97 -1.30
N GLU A 30 14.37 -10.75 -0.80
CA GLU A 30 14.59 -9.65 0.11
C GLU A 30 14.12 -8.39 -0.62
N ASN A 31 13.11 -7.73 -0.08
CA ASN A 31 12.66 -6.46 -0.60
C ASN A 31 13.74 -5.45 -0.24
N HIS A 32 14.73 -5.29 -1.12
CA HIS A 32 15.67 -4.19 -1.01
C HIS A 32 14.89 -2.89 -1.13
N ILE A 33 15.17 -1.96 -0.23
CA ILE A 33 14.65 -0.59 -0.34
C ILE A 33 15.23 -0.02 -1.64
N PRO A 34 14.40 0.37 -2.62
CA PRO A 34 14.92 0.94 -3.86
C PRO A 34 15.66 2.23 -3.52
N MET A 35 16.94 2.29 -3.91
CA MET A 35 17.79 3.47 -3.75
C MET A 35 18.04 4.10 -5.11
N ILE A 36 17.98 5.43 -5.19
CA ILE A 36 18.32 6.17 -6.39
C ILE A 36 19.84 6.30 -6.46
N LYS A 37 20.40 5.97 -7.62
CA LYS A 37 21.83 6.07 -7.89
C LYS A 37 22.07 7.22 -8.85
N GLY A 38 23.12 7.99 -8.60
CA GLY A 38 23.63 8.97 -9.56
C GLY A 38 24.22 8.30 -10.80
N THR A 39 24.51 9.12 -11.83
CA THR A 39 25.17 8.70 -13.07
C THR A 39 26.53 8.02 -12.87
N ASP A 40 27.23 8.34 -11.79
CA ASP A 40 28.51 7.77 -11.40
C ASP A 40 28.37 6.47 -10.58
N GLY A 41 27.14 6.00 -10.36
CA GLY A 41 26.82 4.81 -9.57
C GLY A 41 26.80 5.04 -8.06
N THR A 42 27.01 6.28 -7.59
CA THR A 42 26.91 6.62 -6.17
C THR A 42 25.47 6.58 -5.70
N ILE A 43 25.26 6.20 -4.44
CA ILE A 43 23.94 6.21 -3.83
C ILE A 43 23.65 7.63 -3.36
N LEU A 44 22.61 8.24 -3.91
CA LEU A 44 22.21 9.59 -3.52
C LEU A 44 21.44 9.53 -2.19
N THR A 45 21.79 10.45 -1.29
CA THR A 45 21.15 10.55 0.03
C THR A 45 20.57 11.94 0.30
N GLU A 46 21.05 12.96 -0.41
CA GLU A 46 20.52 14.32 -0.31
C GLU A 46 19.24 14.47 -1.13
N SER A 47 18.18 15.03 -0.52
CA SER A 47 16.86 15.12 -1.15
C SER A 47 16.86 15.91 -2.46
N LYS A 48 17.70 16.94 -2.57
CA LYS A 48 17.83 17.75 -3.78
C LYS A 48 18.43 16.94 -4.92
N GLU A 49 19.54 16.25 -4.66
CA GLU A 49 20.21 15.40 -5.65
C GLU A 49 19.30 14.27 -6.11
N ILE A 50 18.56 13.65 -5.19
CA ILE A 50 17.55 12.63 -5.50
C ILE A 50 16.47 13.19 -6.44
N ALA A 51 15.96 14.40 -6.16
CA ALA A 51 14.93 15.02 -6.98
C ALA A 51 15.44 15.37 -8.38
N ASP A 52 16.67 15.89 -8.48
CA ASP A 52 17.30 16.25 -9.74
C ASP A 52 17.57 15.00 -10.60
N GLU A 53 18.09 13.93 -9.98
CA GLU A 53 18.32 12.63 -10.60
C GLU A 53 17.02 11.98 -11.08
N PHE A 54 16.00 11.98 -10.23
CA PHE A 54 14.67 11.49 -10.60
C PHE A 54 14.09 12.27 -11.77
N ASN A 55 14.18 13.60 -11.75
CA ASN A 55 13.66 14.44 -12.83
C ASN A 55 14.40 14.16 -14.15
N ARG A 56 15.72 13.96 -14.10
CA ARG A 56 16.52 13.62 -15.28
C ARG A 56 16.08 12.30 -15.91
N GLU A 57 15.95 11.24 -15.12
CA GLU A 57 15.45 9.95 -15.62
C GLU A 57 14.00 10.07 -16.11
N GLN A 58 13.15 10.81 -15.38
CA GLN A 58 11.76 11.01 -15.78
C GLN A 58 11.63 11.73 -17.13
N VAL A 59 12.45 12.76 -17.37
CA VAL A 59 12.52 13.46 -18.67
C VAL A 59 12.94 12.50 -19.77
N ARG A 60 13.94 11.67 -19.53
CA ARG A 60 14.38 10.63 -20.48
C ARG A 60 13.27 9.64 -20.81
N TYR A 61 12.56 9.11 -19.81
CA TYR A 61 11.45 8.17 -20.03
C TYR A 61 10.18 8.82 -20.59
N SER A 62 10.00 10.12 -20.36
CA SER A 62 8.83 10.86 -20.84
C SER A 62 9.08 11.57 -22.17
N SER A 63 10.29 11.44 -22.73
CA SER A 63 10.61 12.02 -24.03
C SER A 63 9.81 11.35 -25.13
N ASP A 64 9.41 12.16 -26.10
CA ASP A 64 8.66 11.78 -27.28
C ASP A 64 9.58 11.50 -28.49
N ASP A 65 10.89 11.67 -28.32
CA ASP A 65 11.89 11.61 -29.38
C ASP A 65 11.94 10.26 -30.11
N GLU A 66 11.63 9.16 -29.40
CA GLU A 66 11.63 7.80 -29.96
C GLU A 66 10.22 7.28 -30.33
N LEU A 67 9.17 8.10 -30.15
CA LEU A 67 7.80 7.68 -30.42
C LEU A 67 7.42 7.87 -31.89
N THR A 68 6.74 6.88 -32.45
CA THR A 68 6.15 7.01 -33.79
C THR A 68 5.03 8.06 -33.79
N LEU A 69 4.78 8.69 -34.95
CA LEU A 69 3.69 9.66 -35.13
C LEU A 69 2.32 9.10 -34.74
N GLN A 70 2.10 7.80 -34.92
CA GLN A 70 0.84 7.14 -34.52
C GLN A 70 0.71 7.09 -33.00
N THR A 71 1.79 6.75 -32.29
CA THR A 71 1.83 6.72 -30.83
C THR A 71 1.64 8.11 -30.24
N LEU A 72 2.27 9.13 -30.83
CA LEU A 72 2.11 10.53 -30.42
C LEU A 72 0.67 10.99 -30.54
N ARG A 73 -0.01 10.72 -31.66
CA ARG A 73 -1.43 11.06 -31.85
C ARG A 73 -2.32 10.42 -30.79
N ILE A 74 -2.07 9.17 -30.43
CA ILE A 74 -2.83 8.49 -29.37
C ILE A 74 -2.57 9.13 -28.01
N LYS A 75 -1.29 9.41 -27.68
CA LYS A 75 -0.88 10.08 -26.43
C LYS A 75 -1.58 11.44 -26.29
N TYR A 76 -1.48 12.30 -27.31
CA TYR A 76 -2.11 13.63 -27.29
C TYR A 76 -3.63 13.55 -27.20
N ARG A 77 -4.28 12.62 -27.91
CA ARG A 77 -5.74 12.42 -27.81
C ARG A 77 -6.17 12.04 -26.38
N ILE A 78 -5.40 11.19 -25.70
CA ILE A 78 -5.68 10.82 -24.30
C ILE A 78 -5.49 12.04 -23.39
N LEU A 79 -4.38 12.77 -23.53
CA LEU A 79 -4.09 13.95 -22.72
C LEU A 79 -5.13 15.07 -22.90
N GLU A 80 -5.60 15.29 -24.13
CA GLU A 80 -6.69 16.24 -24.40
C GLU A 80 -8.00 15.79 -23.76
N GLY A 81 -8.31 14.49 -23.76
CA GLY A 81 -9.46 13.94 -23.04
C GLY A 81 -9.39 14.13 -21.53
N MET A 82 -8.17 14.26 -20.97
CA MET A 82 -7.94 14.49 -19.54
C MET A 82 -7.95 15.97 -19.13
N ARG A 83 -7.92 16.93 -20.07
CA ARG A 83 -7.91 18.38 -19.77
C ARG A 83 -9.13 18.87 -18.99
N ASN A 84 -10.25 18.17 -19.08
CA ASN A 84 -11.49 18.51 -18.39
C ASN A 84 -11.73 17.69 -17.11
N ILE A 85 -10.74 16.91 -16.66
CA ILE A 85 -10.82 16.25 -15.36
C ILE A 85 -10.67 17.35 -14.31
N ILE A 86 -11.79 17.79 -13.74
CA ILE A 86 -11.80 18.62 -12.54
C ILE A 86 -11.00 17.82 -11.51
N PRO A 87 -9.87 18.36 -10.99
CA PRO A 87 -9.14 17.68 -9.95
C PRO A 87 -10.11 17.49 -8.79
N ILE A 88 -10.38 16.22 -8.45
CA ILE A 88 -11.08 15.89 -7.22
C ILE A 88 -10.28 16.61 -6.13
N PRO A 89 -10.91 17.50 -5.33
CA PRO A 89 -10.20 18.21 -4.29
C PRO A 89 -9.42 17.18 -3.49
N ARG A 90 -8.11 17.38 -3.36
CA ARG A 90 -7.28 16.55 -2.51
C ARG A 90 -7.90 16.61 -1.13
N ILE A 91 -8.60 15.54 -0.74
CA ILE A 91 -8.94 15.32 0.64
C ILE A 91 -7.59 15.12 1.31
N GLU A 92 -7.13 16.13 2.04
CA GLU A 92 -5.91 16.02 2.82
C GLU A 92 -6.09 14.82 3.76
N ILE A 93 -5.20 13.83 3.66
CA ILE A 93 -5.23 12.61 4.47
C ILE A 93 -5.19 12.95 5.98
N THR A 94 -4.73 14.16 6.30
CA THR A 94 -4.61 14.75 7.64
C THR A 94 -5.88 15.45 8.15
N SER A 95 -6.97 15.48 7.38
CA SER A 95 -8.22 16.10 7.84
C SER A 95 -8.83 15.30 9.01
N PRO A 96 -9.41 15.96 10.03
CA PRO A 96 -10.12 15.26 11.10
C PRO A 96 -11.25 14.39 10.55
N VAL A 97 -11.36 13.18 11.07
CA VAL A 97 -12.48 12.28 10.76
C VAL A 97 -13.76 12.86 11.35
N SER A 98 -14.85 12.77 10.60
CA SER A 98 -16.18 13.22 11.03
C SER A 98 -16.99 12.12 11.72
N PHE A 99 -17.99 12.52 12.49
CA PHE A 99 -18.92 11.60 13.14
C PHE A 99 -19.73 10.76 12.14
N THR A 100 -20.00 11.29 10.95
CA THR A 100 -20.69 10.54 9.89
C THR A 100 -19.81 9.43 9.32
N GLU A 101 -18.52 9.68 9.13
CA GLU A 101 -17.56 8.71 8.63
C GLU A 101 -17.36 7.55 9.60
N ILE A 102 -17.18 7.85 10.89
CA ILE A 102 -17.01 6.80 11.91
C ILE A 102 -18.26 5.93 12.04
N ASN A 103 -19.47 6.52 11.98
CA ASN A 103 -20.72 5.74 12.02
C ASN A 103 -20.88 4.86 10.77
N THR A 104 -20.55 5.39 9.59
CA THR A 104 -20.60 4.64 8.34
C THR A 104 -19.63 3.44 8.38
N LYS A 105 -18.45 3.62 8.96
CA LYS A 105 -17.47 2.54 9.13
C LYS A 105 -17.90 1.52 10.18
N ILE A 106 -18.41 1.96 11.33
CA ILE A 106 -18.92 1.08 12.38
C ILE A 106 -20.04 0.17 11.84
N ALA A 107 -20.99 0.73 11.08
CA ALA A 107 -22.06 -0.03 10.46
C ALA A 107 -21.54 -1.18 9.57
N ARG A 108 -20.42 -0.93 8.88
CA ARG A 108 -19.78 -1.87 7.95
C ARG A 108 -18.77 -2.82 8.59
N LEU A 109 -18.49 -2.74 9.90
CA LEU A 109 -17.54 -3.64 10.55
C LEU A 109 -17.93 -5.11 10.34
N GLN A 110 -16.97 -5.96 9.98
CA GLN A 110 -17.18 -7.39 9.82
C GLN A 110 -16.11 -8.13 10.61
N GLY A 111 -16.45 -9.30 11.14
CA GLY A 111 -15.54 -10.14 11.91
C GLY A 111 -16.12 -10.56 13.25
N LYS A 112 -15.71 -11.75 13.71
CA LYS A 112 -16.17 -12.34 14.97
C LYS A 112 -15.06 -12.44 16.02
N THR A 113 -13.80 -12.42 15.58
CA THR A 113 -12.65 -12.63 16.46
C THR A 113 -12.20 -11.28 17.04
N PRO A 114 -12.25 -11.10 18.37
CA PRO A 114 -11.73 -9.90 19.01
C PRO A 114 -10.20 -9.85 18.94
N GLY A 115 -9.65 -8.64 19.06
CA GLY A 115 -8.21 -8.42 19.15
C GLY A 115 -7.62 -8.83 20.51
N ARG A 116 -6.35 -8.48 20.75
CA ARG A 116 -5.65 -8.73 22.02
C ARG A 116 -6.32 -8.03 23.21
N ASP A 117 -7.01 -6.92 22.94
CA ASP A 117 -7.82 -6.13 23.88
C ASP A 117 -9.15 -6.80 24.27
N ARG A 118 -9.50 -7.92 23.62
CA ARG A 118 -10.77 -8.64 23.79
C ARG A 118 -12.00 -7.80 23.43
N ILE A 119 -11.84 -6.69 22.70
CA ILE A 119 -12.96 -5.87 22.23
C ILE A 119 -13.46 -6.48 20.90
N SER A 120 -14.71 -6.94 20.89
CA SER A 120 -15.31 -7.48 19.67
C SER A 120 -15.92 -6.39 18.80
N TYR A 121 -15.95 -6.60 17.49
CA TYR A 121 -16.64 -5.69 16.56
C TYR A 121 -18.13 -5.53 16.88
N ARG A 122 -18.76 -6.53 17.50
CA ARG A 122 -20.15 -6.45 17.96
C ARG A 122 -20.34 -5.39 19.05
N MET A 123 -19.42 -5.32 20.02
CA MET A 123 -19.45 -4.31 21.09
C MET A 123 -19.33 -2.90 20.52
N ILE A 124 -18.49 -2.72 19.49
CA ILE A 124 -18.33 -1.42 18.82
C ILE A 124 -19.60 -1.08 18.02
N LYS A 125 -20.21 -2.05 17.32
CA LYS A 125 -21.48 -1.84 16.60
C LYS A 125 -22.64 -1.47 17.50
N GLU A 126 -22.77 -2.17 18.64
CA GLU A 126 -23.84 -1.96 19.61
C GLU A 126 -23.55 -0.78 20.57
N SER A 127 -22.38 -0.14 20.44
CA SER A 127 -22.03 1.02 21.27
C SER A 127 -22.94 2.22 21.01
N GLY A 128 -23.25 2.96 22.07
CA GLY A 128 -24.02 4.19 22.01
C GLY A 128 -23.24 5.39 21.45
N PRO A 129 -23.93 6.48 21.07
CA PRO A 129 -23.33 7.65 20.43
C PRO A 129 -22.19 8.28 21.23
N GLY A 130 -22.32 8.36 22.57
CA GLY A 130 -21.27 8.93 23.42
C GLY A 130 -19.98 8.10 23.47
N PHE A 131 -20.05 6.78 23.27
CA PHE A 131 -18.83 5.96 23.11
C PHE A 131 -18.16 6.22 21.76
N ARG A 132 -18.97 6.34 20.70
CA ARG A 132 -18.48 6.62 19.34
C ARG A 132 -17.85 8.00 19.25
N GLU A 133 -18.38 8.98 19.95
CA GLU A 133 -17.82 10.33 20.04
C GLU A 133 -16.46 10.33 20.75
N ARG A 134 -16.31 9.57 21.85
CA ARG A 134 -15.01 9.37 22.50
C ARG A 134 -14.00 8.67 21.59
N LEU A 135 -14.45 7.66 20.84
CA LEU A 135 -13.61 6.95 19.87
C LEU A 135 -13.15 7.87 18.73
N LEU A 136 -14.05 8.73 18.24
CA LEU A 136 -13.75 9.74 17.23
C LEU A 136 -12.68 10.73 17.73
N ASN A 137 -12.88 11.28 18.92
CA ASN A 137 -11.95 12.24 19.52
C ASN A 137 -10.56 11.62 19.74
N LEU A 138 -10.51 10.36 20.18
CA LEU A 138 -9.25 9.63 20.31
C LEU A 138 -8.54 9.49 18.95
N TYR A 139 -9.28 9.13 17.91
CA TYR A 139 -8.71 8.92 16.58
C TYR A 139 -8.18 10.23 15.97
N ASN A 140 -8.95 11.31 16.07
CA ASN A 140 -8.53 12.63 15.58
C ASN A 140 -7.33 13.16 16.37
N ARG A 141 -7.29 12.92 17.68
CA ARG A 141 -6.14 13.26 18.51
C ARG A 141 -4.87 12.53 18.07
N ILE A 142 -4.96 11.23 17.77
CA ILE A 142 -3.81 10.46 17.26
C ILE A 142 -3.34 11.01 15.90
N ILE A 143 -4.25 11.40 15.02
CA ILE A 143 -3.91 12.02 13.73
C ILE A 143 -3.19 13.36 13.91
N GLU A 144 -3.63 14.18 14.86
CA GLU A 144 -3.02 15.47 15.17
C GLU A 144 -1.66 15.34 15.85
N GLU A 145 -1.51 14.38 16.78
CA GLU A 145 -0.29 14.21 17.58
C GLU A 145 0.82 13.45 16.85
N GLY A 146 0.49 12.59 15.87
CA GLY A 146 1.45 11.94 14.95
C GLY A 146 2.45 11.00 15.60
#